data_AF-A0A1V6ALG4-F1
#
_entry.id   AF-A0A1V6ALG4-F1
#
_cell.length_a   1.000
_cell.length_b   1.000
_cell.length_c   1.000
_cell.angle_alpha   90.00
_cell.angle_beta   90.00
_cell.angle_gamma   90.00
#
_symmetry.space_group_name_H-M   'P 1'
#
loop_
_entity.id
_entity.type
_entity.pdbx_description
1 polymer ?
#
loop_
_entity_poly.entity_id
_entity_poly.type
_entity_poly.pdbx_seq_one_letter_code
_entity_poly.pdbx_strand_id
1 'polypeptide(L)'
;MNDPYENLANAIILQAVKDWREAKRKLRRKPRNENAKLMVEDCEAFFLSDWFRTLTNVDGGVLLKKLQEEFENDSKRISSPGLPPRS
;
A
#
# COMPACT_ATOMS: atom_id res chain seq x y z
N MET A 1 17.20 18.67 11.14
CA MET A 1 16.17 19.54 10.54
C MET A 1 15.73 18.83 9.29
N ASN A 2 14.57 18.18 9.30
CA ASN A 2 14.07 17.55 8.08
C ASN A 2 13.53 18.66 7.18
N ASP A 3 14.00 18.67 5.94
CA ASP A 3 13.59 19.63 4.93
C ASP A 3 12.05 19.60 4.80
N PRO A 4 11.36 20.75 4.75
CA PRO A 4 9.90 20.79 4.60
C PRO A 4 9.43 20.04 3.35
N TYR A 5 10.27 19.97 2.32
CA TYR A 5 10.04 19.19 1.09
C TYR A 5 10.11 17.68 1.33
N GLU A 6 11.06 17.21 2.16
CA GLU A 6 11.16 15.80 2.53
C GLU A 6 9.93 15.37 3.34
N ASN A 7 9.45 16.23 4.24
CA ASN A 7 8.25 15.95 5.02
C ASN A 7 6.98 15.88 4.14
N LEU A 8 6.88 16.76 3.14
CA LEU A 8 5.81 16.73 2.15
C LEU A 8 5.89 15.46 1.28
N ALA A 9 7.07 15.11 0.80
CA ALA A 9 7.32 13.89 0.03
C ALA A 9 6.86 12.64 0.81
N ASN A 10 7.30 12.53 2.07
CA ASN A 10 6.91 11.44 2.96
C ASN A 10 5.40 11.40 3.19
N ALA A 11 4.75 12.55 3.37
CA ALA A 11 3.31 12.64 3.55
C ALA A 11 2.54 12.14 2.31
N ILE A 12 2.99 12.49 1.11
CA ILE A 12 2.39 12.02 -0.16
C ILE A 12 2.54 10.50 -0.28
N ILE A 13 3.73 9.97 0.00
CA ILE A 13 3.99 8.53 -0.03
C ILE A 13 3.08 7.79 0.96
N LEU A 14 2.99 8.28 2.20
CA LEU A 14 2.14 7.69 3.23
C LEU A 14 0.65 7.72 2.85
N GLN A 15 0.18 8.77 2.18
CA GLN A 15 -1.19 8.82 1.66
C GLN A 15 -1.41 7.80 0.55
N ALA A 16 -0.53 7.74 -0.45
CA ALA A 16 -0.62 6.75 -1.53
C ALA A 16 -0.69 5.31 -0.99
N VAL A 17 0.10 5.00 0.05
CA VAL A 17 0.07 3.69 0.72
C VAL A 17 -1.29 3.41 1.38
N LYS A 18 -1.90 4.42 2.01
CA LYS A 18 -3.23 4.30 2.62
C LYS A 18 -4.30 4.08 1.55
N ASP A 19 -4.27 4.89 0.49
CA ASP A 19 -5.21 4.79 -0.63
C ASP A 19 -5.14 3.42 -1.29
N TRP A 20 -3.93 2.90 -1.56
CA TRP A 20 -3.72 1.56 -2.10
C TRP A 20 -4.34 0.48 -1.20
N ARG A 21 -4.14 0.56 0.12
CA ARG A 21 -4.67 -0.41 1.10
C ARG A 21 -6.19 -0.37 1.15
N GLU A 22 -6.79 0.82 1.13
CA GLU A 22 -8.24 0.99 1.09
C GLU A 22 -8.84 0.49 -0.22
N ALA A 23 -8.22 0.80 -1.35
CA ALA A 23 -8.65 0.34 -2.66
C ALA A 23 -8.59 -1.19 -2.77
N LYS A 24 -7.51 -1.83 -2.34
CA LYS A 24 -7.43 -3.30 -2.23
C LYS A 24 -8.49 -3.89 -1.30
N ARG A 25 -8.76 -3.26 -0.15
CA ARG A 25 -9.83 -3.71 0.76
C ARG A 25 -11.21 -3.58 0.11
N LYS A 26 -11.45 -2.51 -0.67
CA LYS A 26 -12.67 -2.31 -1.46
C LYS A 26 -12.80 -3.36 -2.56
N LEU A 27 -11.72 -3.66 -3.31
CA LEU A 27 -11.70 -4.72 -4.32
C LEU A 27 -12.00 -6.10 -3.72
N ARG A 28 -11.48 -6.38 -2.52
CA ARG A 28 -11.78 -7.64 -1.83
C ARG A 28 -13.26 -7.81 -1.51
N ARG A 29 -13.97 -6.72 -1.17
CA ARG A 29 -15.42 -6.73 -0.93
C ARG A 29 -16.24 -6.66 -2.22
N LYS A 30 -15.75 -5.92 -3.22
CA LYS A 30 -16.40 -5.68 -4.51
C LYS A 30 -15.36 -5.81 -5.63
N PRO A 31 -15.08 -7.02 -6.11
CA PRO A 31 -14.06 -7.24 -7.15
C PRO A 31 -14.44 -6.61 -8.50
N ARG A 32 -15.70 -6.24 -8.68
CA ARG A 32 -16.23 -5.57 -9.87
C ARG A 32 -16.16 -4.04 -9.81
N ASN A 33 -15.50 -3.49 -8.79
CA ASN A 33 -15.38 -2.04 -8.64
C ASN A 33 -14.17 -1.52 -9.44
N GLU A 34 -14.43 -1.09 -10.67
CA GLU A 34 -13.39 -0.59 -11.60
C GLU A 34 -12.61 0.59 -11.01
N ASN A 35 -13.29 1.51 -10.32
CA ASN A 35 -12.63 2.64 -9.64
C ASN A 35 -11.59 2.19 -8.61
N ALA A 36 -11.88 1.13 -7.85
CA ALA A 36 -10.93 0.61 -6.88
C ALA A 36 -9.76 -0.13 -7.55
N LYS A 37 -9.97 -0.67 -8.75
CA LYS A 37 -8.91 -1.30 -9.56
C LYS A 37 -7.97 -0.24 -10.13
N LEU A 38 -8.53 0.79 -10.76
CA LEU A 38 -7.78 1.93 -11.26
C LEU A 38 -6.96 2.61 -10.16
N MET A 39 -7.55 2.82 -8.98
CA MET A 39 -6.84 3.41 -7.83
C MET A 39 -5.63 2.57 -7.40
N VAL A 40 -5.73 1.23 -7.44
CA VAL A 40 -4.60 0.34 -7.16
C VAL A 40 -3.54 0.46 -8.24
N GLU A 41 -3.93 0.41 -9.51
CA GLU A 41 -3.01 0.52 -10.66
C GLU A 41 -2.28 1.88 -10.68
N ASP A 42 -2.97 2.99 -10.41
CA ASP A 42 -2.38 4.33 -10.29
C ASP A 42 -1.38 4.42 -9.14
N CYS A 43 -1.72 3.85 -7.97
CA CYS A 43 -0.79 3.80 -6.84
C CYS A 43 0.45 2.96 -7.17
N GLU A 44 0.28 1.81 -7.83
CA GLU A 44 1.38 0.94 -8.25
C GLU A 44 2.28 1.64 -9.28
N ALA A 45 1.69 2.33 -10.27
CA ALA A 45 2.43 3.15 -11.22
C ALA A 45 3.17 4.30 -10.52
N PHE A 46 2.56 4.94 -9.53
CA PHE A 46 3.20 5.99 -8.73
C PHE A 46 4.43 5.45 -8.00
N PHE A 47 4.34 4.32 -7.30
CA PHE A 47 5.49 3.74 -6.58
C PHE A 47 6.60 3.30 -7.53
N LEU A 48 6.27 2.81 -8.71
CA LEU A 48 7.25 2.37 -9.72
C LEU A 48 7.79 3.52 -10.58
N SER A 49 7.23 4.72 -10.46
CA SER A 49 7.67 5.88 -11.22
C SER A 49 8.99 6.44 -10.73
N ASP A 50 9.75 7.06 -11.64
CA ASP A 50 11.00 7.77 -11.32
C ASP A 50 10.79 8.92 -10.32
N TRP A 51 9.57 9.46 -10.22
CA TRP A 51 9.20 10.47 -9.25
C TRP A 51 9.33 9.96 -7.81
N PHE A 52 8.87 8.73 -7.53
CA PHE A 52 9.05 8.11 -6.21
C PHE A 52 10.53 7.94 -5.88
N ARG A 53 11.32 7.49 -6.85
CA ARG A 53 12.77 7.32 -6.71
C ARG A 53 13.53 8.64 -6.51
N THR A 54 12.97 9.74 -7.01
CA THR A 54 13.49 11.10 -6.81
C THR A 54 13.17 11.61 -5.41
N LEU A 55 11.99 11.26 -4.88
CA LEU A 55 11.54 11.66 -3.54
C LEU A 55 12.15 10.82 -2.42
N THR A 56 12.52 9.56 -2.70
CA THR A 56 13.05 8.63 -1.71
C THR A 56 14.04 7.65 -2.35
N ASN A 57 15.11 7.33 -1.62
CA ASN A 57 16.09 6.31 -2.02
C ASN A 57 15.56 4.86 -1.83
N VAL A 58 14.27 4.71 -1.53
CA VAL A 58 13.61 3.40 -1.36
C VAL A 58 13.14 2.88 -2.71
N ASP A 59 13.33 1.59 -2.95
CA ASP A 59 12.77 0.90 -4.10
C ASP A 59 11.26 0.74 -3.97
N GLY A 60 10.49 1.45 -4.79
CA GLY A 60 9.03 1.39 -4.78
C GLY A 60 8.48 0.01 -5.11
N GLY A 61 9.22 -0.80 -5.90
CA GLY A 61 8.89 -2.21 -6.13
C GLY A 61 8.96 -3.07 -4.86
N VAL A 62 9.95 -2.80 -3.99
CA VAL A 62 10.07 -3.49 -2.69
C VAL A 62 8.96 -3.06 -1.74
N LEU A 63 8.62 -1.77 -1.72
CA LEU A 63 7.48 -1.25 -0.95
C LEU A 63 6.18 -1.93 -1.38
N LEU A 64 5.92 -1.98 -2.69
CA LEU A 64 4.72 -2.58 -3.24
C LEU A 64 4.62 -4.07 -2.91
N LYS A 65 5.72 -4.81 -3.05
CA LYS A 65 5.77 -6.23 -2.71
C LYS A 65 5.41 -6.46 -1.24
N LYS A 66 6.01 -5.68 -0.33
CA LYS A 66 5.66 -5.71 1.11
C LYS A 66 4.19 -5.41 1.38
N LEU A 67 3.61 -4.43 0.68
CA LEU A 67 2.19 -4.09 0.82
C LEU A 67 1.28 -5.22 0.36
N GLN A 68 1.62 -5.88 -0.75
CA GLN A 68 0.90 -7.06 -1.23
C GLN A 68 0.98 -8.22 -0.24
N GLU A 69 2.18 -8.50 0.30
CA GLU A 69 2.40 -9.52 1.34
C GLU A 69 1.61 -9.19 2.62
N GLU A 70 1.63 -7.93 3.08
CA GLU A 70 0.87 -7.50 4.26
C GLU A 70 -0.63 -7.69 4.06
N PHE A 71 -1.15 -7.32 2.88
CA PHE A 71 -2.57 -7.48 2.56
C PHE A 71 -2.99 -8.96 2.50
N GLU A 72 -2.15 -9.83 1.94
CA GLU A 72 -2.39 -11.27 1.93
C GLU A 72 -2.37 -11.85 3.35
N ASN A 73 -1.41 -11.42 4.18
CA ASN A 73 -1.29 -11.86 5.56
C ASN A 73 -2.44 -11.36 6.45
N ASP A 74 -2.89 -10.11 6.26
CA ASP A 74 -4.10 -9.58 6.88
C ASP A 74 -5.32 -10.40 6.49
N SER A 75 -5.46 -10.74 5.19
CA SER A 75 -6.53 -11.62 4.72
C SER A 75 -6.50 -13.00 5.38
N LYS A 76 -5.32 -13.60 5.58
CA LYS A 76 -5.18 -14.89 6.28
C LYS A 76 -5.56 -14.81 7.76
N ARG A 77 -5.29 -13.68 8.43
CA ARG A 77 -5.65 -13.44 9.84
C ARG A 77 -7.15 -13.34 10.07
N ILE A 78 -7.89 -12.67 9.19
CA ILE A 78 -9.37 -12.61 9.26
C ILE A 78 -10.04 -13.91 8.80
N SER A 79 -9.38 -14.71 7.95
CA SER A 79 -9.86 -16.04 7.55
C SER A 79 -9.54 -17.16 8.56
N SER A 80 -8.72 -16.89 9.58
CA SER A 80 -8.37 -17.83 10.64
C SER A 80 -9.02 -17.41 11.96
N PRO A 81 -10.29 -17.77 12.23
CA PRO A 81 -10.87 -17.56 13.54
C PRO A 81 -10.21 -18.55 14.51
N GLY A 82 -9.33 -18.04 15.38
CA GLY A 82 -8.78 -18.79 16.50
C GLY A 82 -7.41 -19.39 16.25
N LEU A 83 -6.37 -18.67 16.65
CA LEU A 83 -5.19 -19.31 17.22
C LEU A 83 -5.10 -18.82 18.67
N PRO A 84 -5.14 -19.71 19.68
CA PRO A 84 -5.04 -19.30 21.08
C PRO A 84 -3.67 -18.65 21.35
N PRO A 85 -3.56 -17.77 22.36
CA PRO A 85 -2.27 -17.24 22.77
C PRO A 85 -1.36 -18.41 23.14
N ARG A 86 -0.13 -18.41 22.60
CA ARG A 86 0.89 -19.35 23.03
C ARG A 86 1.13 -19.12 24.52
N SER A 87 0.89 -20.18 25.31
CA SER A 87 1.21 -20.29 26.73
C SER A 87 2.69 -20.02 27.01
#